data_AF-A0A8I1UMK1-F1
#
_entry.id   AF-A0A8I1UMK1-F1
#
_cell.length_a   1.000
_cell.length_b   1.000
_cell.length_c   1.000
_cell.angle_alpha   90.00
_cell.angle_beta   90.00
_cell.angle_gamma   90.00
#
_symmetry.space_group_name_H-M   'P 1'
#
loop_
_entity.id
_entity.type
_entity.pdbx_description
1 polymer ?
#
loop_
_entity_poly.entity_id
_entity_poly.type
_entity_poly.pdbx_seq_one_letter_code
_entity_poly.pdbx_strand_id
1 'polypeptide(L)'
;MGKVEKISVSLPKEMVETVNQAVESGDYATASEVVREALRKWESDRAYDRAIKTYGLERLRSLVREGMESGPARDADEVFAEVKARLEHKWGRGNAGGKAVTSRRKGS
;
A
#
# COMPACT_ATOMS: atom_id res chain seq x y z
N MET A 1 0.10 -38.83 12.32
CA MET A 1 1.05 -37.99 13.07
C MET A 1 2.08 -37.47 12.08
N GLY A 2 2.11 -36.15 11.86
CA GLY A 2 3.05 -35.53 10.92
C GLY A 2 4.49 -35.76 11.38
N LYS A 3 5.34 -36.25 10.49
CA LYS A 3 6.74 -36.58 10.78
C LYS A 3 7.49 -35.29 11.12
N VAL A 4 7.96 -35.16 12.36
CA VAL A 4 8.84 -34.06 12.78
C VAL A 4 10.26 -34.44 12.42
N GLU A 5 10.94 -33.60 11.63
CA GLU A 5 12.34 -33.79 11.26
C GLU A 5 13.23 -32.89 12.13
N LYS A 6 14.33 -33.45 12.66
CA LYS A 6 15.29 -32.69 13.46
C LYS A 6 16.29 -32.01 12.54
N ILE A 7 16.41 -30.70 12.67
CA ILE A 7 17.39 -29.88 11.95
C ILE A 7 18.36 -29.25 12.95
N SER A 8 19.65 -29.19 12.59
CA SER A 8 20.65 -28.43 13.34
C SER A 8 20.91 -27.13 12.59
N VAL A 9 20.79 -26.00 13.27
CA VAL A 9 20.95 -24.66 12.70
C VAL A 9 21.87 -23.84 13.59
N SER A 10 22.78 -23.07 12.97
CA SER A 10 23.63 -22.12 13.68
C SER A 10 22.96 -20.75 13.65
N LEU A 11 22.80 -20.14 14.82
CA LEU A 11 22.23 -18.81 14.98
C LEU A 11 23.25 -17.89 15.64
N PRO A 12 23.22 -16.58 15.33
CA PRO A 12 23.96 -15.57 16.09
C PRO A 12 23.62 -15.60 17.58
N LYS A 13 24.58 -15.22 18.43
CA LYS A 13 24.48 -15.33 19.89
C LYS A 13 23.26 -14.57 20.42
N GLU A 14 23.01 -13.38 19.89
CA GLU A 14 21.89 -12.52 20.25
C GLU A 14 20.52 -13.17 19.94
N MET A 15 20.43 -13.94 18.86
CA MET A 15 19.20 -14.67 18.53
C MET A 15 19.00 -15.86 19.47
N VAL A 16 20.09 -16.56 19.82
CA VAL A 16 20.03 -17.65 20.82
C VAL A 16 19.59 -17.11 22.18
N GLU A 17 20.11 -15.96 22.61
CA GLU A 17 19.70 -15.30 23.86
C GLU A 17 18.21 -14.94 23.83
N THR A 18 17.71 -14.41 22.71
CA THR A 18 16.28 -14.11 22.54
C THR A 18 15.42 -15.36 22.66
N VAL A 19 15.83 -16.47 22.02
CA VAL A 19 15.11 -17.75 22.10
C VAL A 19 15.13 -18.30 23.53
N ASN A 20 16.26 -18.23 24.22
CA ASN A 20 16.39 -18.70 25.60
C ASN A 20 15.51 -17.88 26.55
N GLN A 21 15.51 -16.55 26.44
CA GLN A 21 14.65 -15.67 27.25
C GLN A 21 13.16 -15.98 27.05
N ALA A 22 12.74 -16.26 25.82
CA ALA A 22 11.36 -16.64 25.51
C ALA A 22 10.96 -17.99 26.16
N VAL A 23 11.92 -18.88 26.40
CA VAL A 23 11.69 -20.14 27.12
C VAL A 23 11.75 -19.92 28.63
N GLU A 24 12.72 -19.16 29.13
CA GLU A 24 12.93 -18.88 30.55
C GLU A 24 11.77 -18.07 31.17
N SER A 25 11.18 -17.16 30.39
CA SER A 25 9.97 -16.41 30.79
C SER A 25 8.72 -17.27 30.86
N GLY A 26 8.72 -18.46 30.24
CA GLY A 26 7.58 -19.36 30.14
C GLY A 26 6.63 -19.03 28.97
N ASP A 27 6.95 -18.04 28.13
CA ASP A 27 6.17 -17.73 26.92
C ASP A 27 6.14 -18.91 25.94
N TYR A 28 7.21 -19.72 25.94
CA TYR A 28 7.32 -20.95 25.15
C TYR A 28 7.86 -22.09 26.00
N ALA A 29 7.37 -23.32 25.78
CA ALA A 29 7.85 -24.48 26.53
C ALA A 29 9.21 -24.96 26.01
N THR A 30 9.53 -24.71 24.73
CA THR A 30 10.80 -25.15 24.11
C THR A 30 11.29 -24.18 23.04
N ALA A 31 12.60 -24.15 22.82
CA ALA A 31 13.22 -23.40 21.71
C ALA A 31 12.65 -23.82 20.33
N SER A 32 12.28 -25.09 20.17
CA SER A 32 11.67 -25.57 18.92
C SER A 32 10.28 -24.98 18.66
N GLU A 33 9.55 -24.53 19.69
CA GLU A 33 8.28 -23.81 19.48
C GLU A 33 8.51 -22.39 18.99
N VAL A 34 9.47 -21.68 19.60
CA VAL A 34 9.88 -20.34 19.15
C VAL A 34 10.27 -20.37 17.67
N VAL A 35 11.11 -21.32 17.29
CA VAL A 35 11.57 -21.47 15.90
C VAL A 35 10.43 -21.83 14.96
N ARG A 36 9.53 -22.74 15.34
CA ARG A 36 8.37 -23.09 14.50
C ARG A 36 7.45 -21.88 14.29
N GLU A 37 7.21 -21.10 15.34
CA GLU A 37 6.36 -19.91 15.24
C GLU A 37 7.01 -18.82 14.36
N ALA A 38 8.30 -18.56 14.55
CA ALA A 38 9.06 -17.65 13.69
C ALA A 38 9.02 -18.09 12.21
N LEU A 39 9.13 -19.39 11.93
CA LEU A 39 9.05 -19.93 10.57
C LEU A 39 7.65 -19.79 9.95
N ARG A 40 6.58 -20.02 10.72
CA ARG A 40 5.20 -19.81 10.24
C ARG A 40 4.96 -18.34 9.88
N LYS A 41 5.43 -17.43 10.74
CA LYS A 41 5.35 -16.00 10.46
C LYS A 41 6.13 -15.62 9.21
N TRP A 42 7.36 -16.09 9.09
CA TRP A 42 8.19 -15.86 7.90
C TRP A 42 7.56 -16.40 6.62
N GLU A 43 6.93 -17.58 6.66
CA GLU A 43 6.22 -18.15 5.51
C GLU A 43 5.01 -17.31 5.14
N SER A 44 4.25 -16.84 6.13
CA SER A 44 3.09 -15.96 5.94
C SER A 44 3.49 -14.62 5.32
N ASP A 45 4.54 -13.99 5.83
CA ASP A 45 5.07 -12.72 5.32
C ASP A 45 5.53 -12.90 3.85
N ARG A 46 6.20 -14.02 3.52
CA ARG A 46 6.56 -14.34 2.13
C ARG A 46 5.37 -14.62 1.23
N ALA A 47 4.35 -15.30 1.72
CA ALA A 47 3.13 -15.54 0.96
C ALA A 47 2.43 -14.21 0.62
N TYR A 48 2.36 -13.30 1.59
CA TYR A 48 1.82 -11.96 1.41
C TYR A 48 2.61 -11.15 0.37
N ASP A 49 3.94 -11.11 0.48
CA ASP A 49 4.81 -10.40 -0.48
C ASP A 49 4.63 -10.92 -1.91
N ARG A 50 4.53 -12.25 -2.06
CA ARG A 50 4.27 -12.87 -3.37
C ARG A 50 2.88 -12.48 -3.90
N ALA A 51 1.85 -12.54 -3.05
CA ALA A 51 0.51 -12.15 -3.43
C ALA A 51 0.47 -10.69 -3.92
N ILE A 52 1.05 -9.75 -3.17
CA ILE A 52 1.11 -8.33 -3.59
C ILE A 52 1.83 -8.16 -4.92
N LYS A 53 2.97 -8.82 -5.12
CA LYS A 53 3.71 -8.74 -6.39
C LYS A 53 2.88 -9.25 -7.55
N THR A 54 2.19 -10.38 -7.37
CA THR A 54 1.33 -10.96 -8.42
C THR A 54 0.12 -10.06 -8.70
N TYR A 55 -0.62 -9.66 -7.67
CA TYR A 55 -1.78 -8.77 -7.83
C TYR A 55 -1.41 -7.42 -8.43
N GLY A 56 -0.29 -6.83 -8.00
CA GLY A 56 0.21 -5.58 -8.56
C GLY A 56 0.59 -5.72 -10.04
N LEU A 57 1.24 -6.81 -10.41
CA LEU A 57 1.59 -7.09 -11.80
C LEU A 57 0.35 -7.35 -12.67
N GLU A 58 -0.61 -8.12 -12.18
CA GLU A 58 -1.88 -8.37 -12.88
C GLU A 58 -2.68 -7.08 -13.05
N ARG A 59 -2.75 -6.25 -12.01
CA ARG A 59 -3.41 -4.94 -12.08
C ARG A 59 -2.74 -4.04 -13.11
N LEU A 60 -1.41 -3.96 -13.12
CA LEU A 60 -0.66 -3.18 -14.10
C LEU A 60 -0.93 -3.68 -15.53
N ARG A 61 -0.89 -5.00 -15.75
CA ARG A 61 -1.21 -5.61 -17.05
C ARG A 61 -2.63 -5.28 -17.51
N SER A 62 -3.59 -5.30 -16.59
CA SER A 62 -4.98 -4.93 -16.87
C SER A 62 -5.10 -3.47 -17.29
N LEU A 63 -4.44 -2.54 -16.58
CA LEU A 63 -4.46 -1.12 -16.91
C LEU A 63 -3.80 -0.82 -18.26
N VAL A 64 -2.69 -1.50 -18.57
CA VAL A 64 -2.05 -1.38 -19.88
C VAL A 64 -2.99 -1.86 -20.99
N ARG A 65 -3.67 -2.99 -20.79
CA ARG A 65 -4.65 -3.51 -21.76
C ARG A 65 -5.81 -2.54 -21.97
N GLU A 66 -6.38 -2.03 -20.88
CA GLU A 66 -7.42 -1.01 -20.93
C GLU A 66 -6.96 0.23 -21.71
N GLY A 67 -5.72 0.70 -21.48
CA GLY A 67 -5.13 1.79 -22.24
C GLY A 67 -4.98 1.48 -23.74
N MET A 68 -4.51 0.27 -24.09
CA MET A 68 -4.41 -0.16 -25.49
C MET A 68 -5.78 -0.28 -26.17
N GLU A 69 -6.82 -0.66 -25.43
CA GLU A 69 -8.19 -0.79 -25.93
C GLU A 69 -8.97 0.53 -25.91
N SER A 70 -8.46 1.57 -25.25
CA SER A 70 -9.11 2.88 -25.10
C SER A 70 -9.13 3.75 -26.37
N GLY A 71 -8.48 3.29 -27.44
CA GLY A 71 -8.42 3.99 -28.73
C GLY A 71 -7.04 4.61 -29.01
N PRO A 72 -6.94 5.43 -30.06
CA PRO A 72 -5.67 6.01 -30.48
C PRO A 72 -5.12 7.00 -29.45
N ALA A 73 -3.79 7.10 -29.40
CA ALA A 73 -3.13 8.11 -28.59
C ALA A 73 -3.58 9.52 -29.01
N ARG A 74 -3.80 10.37 -28.01
CA ARG A 74 -4.14 11.79 -28.19
C ARG A 74 -2.91 12.65 -27.87
N ASP A 75 -2.83 13.82 -28.49
CA ASP A 75 -1.77 14.79 -28.18
C ASP A 75 -1.88 15.24 -26.71
N ALA A 76 -0.75 15.27 -26.03
CA ALA A 76 -0.71 15.55 -24.60
C ALA A 76 -1.11 17.00 -24.29
N ASP A 77 -0.63 17.97 -25.07
CA ASP A 77 -0.88 19.39 -24.84
C ASP A 77 -2.35 19.73 -25.05
N GLU A 78 -2.98 19.14 -26.08
CA GLU A 78 -4.42 19.26 -26.33
C GLU A 78 -5.25 18.69 -25.17
N VAL A 79 -4.90 17.51 -24.67
CA VAL A 79 -5.60 16.87 -23.53
C VAL A 79 -5.45 17.71 -22.26
N PHE A 80 -4.25 18.21 -21.97
CA PHE A 80 -4.03 19.06 -20.79
C PHE A 80 -4.79 20.38 -20.87
N ALA A 81 -4.85 21.00 -22.05
CA ALA A 81 -5.65 22.20 -22.28
C ALA A 81 -7.16 21.95 -22.05
N GLU A 82 -7.68 20.83 -22.57
CA GLU A 82 -9.07 20.42 -22.39
C GLU A 82 -9.41 20.17 -20.89
N VAL A 83 -8.56 19.42 -20.19
CA VAL A 83 -8.74 19.12 -18.76
C VAL A 83 -8.71 20.40 -17.93
N LYS A 84 -7.78 21.32 -18.21
CA LYS A 84 -7.68 22.62 -17.53
C LYS A 84 -8.94 23.45 -17.72
N ALA A 85 -9.41 23.59 -18.96
CA ALA A 85 -10.65 24.32 -19.26
C ALA A 85 -11.86 23.72 -18.54
N ARG A 86 -11.94 22.38 -18.47
CA ARG A 86 -13.02 21.68 -17.75
C ARG A 86 -12.98 21.94 -16.24
N LEU A 87 -11.80 21.97 -15.63
CA LEU A 87 -11.64 22.27 -14.20
C LEU A 87 -12.00 23.73 -13.88
N GLU A 88 -11.56 24.67 -14.72
CA GLU A 88 -11.90 26.09 -14.59
C GLU A 88 -13.40 26.33 -14.72
N HIS A 89 -14.09 25.64 -15.64
CA HIS A 89 -15.54 25.70 -15.75
C HIS A 89 -16.26 25.09 -14.53
N LYS A 90 -15.74 23.99 -13.98
CA LYS A 90 -16.32 23.32 -12.81
C LYS A 90 -16.14 24.12 -11.51
N TRP A 91 -15.01 24.82 -11.36
CA TRP A 91 -14.72 25.65 -10.18
C TRP A 91 -15.11 27.12 -10.32
N GLY A 92 -15.22 27.66 -11.54
CA GLY A 92 -15.72 29.01 -11.81
C GLY A 92 -17.20 29.19 -11.47
N ARG A 93 -18.01 28.12 -11.55
CA ARG A 93 -19.43 28.14 -11.12
C ARG A 93 -19.62 28.22 -9.60
N GLY A 94 -18.59 27.93 -8.80
CA GLY A 94 -18.65 28.01 -7.33
C GLY A 94 -18.37 29.39 -6.75
N ASN A 95 -17.76 30.31 -7.51
CA ASN A 95 -17.30 31.62 -7.02
C ASN A 95 -18.18 32.81 -7.45
N ALA A 96 -19.25 32.58 -8.24
CA ALA A 96 -20.12 33.64 -8.75
C ALA A 96 -21.22 34.10 -7.75
N GLY A 97 -21.32 33.51 -6.56
CA GLY A 97 -22.35 33.84 -5.56
C GLY A 97 -21.92 34.80 -4.44
N GLY A 98 -20.69 35.32 -4.47
CA GLY A 98 -20.02 35.79 -3.26
C GLY A 98 -19.50 37.22 -3.22
N LYS A 99 -19.92 38.18 -4.07
CA LYS A 99 -19.56 39.60 -3.87
C LYS A 99 -20.60 40.58 -4.43
N ALA A 100 -21.53 41.02 -3.58
CA ALA A 100 -22.18 42.34 -3.65
C ALA A 100 -22.94 42.66 -2.35
N VAL A 101 -22.22 42.76 -1.23
CA VAL A 101 -22.67 43.52 -0.06
C VAL A 101 -21.46 44.29 0.47
N THR A 102 -21.69 45.45 1.09
CA THR A 102 -20.74 46.56 1.35
C THR A 102 -20.58 47.45 0.10
N SER A 103 -20.92 48.74 0.08
CA SER A 103 -20.98 49.75 1.13
C SER A 103 -22.01 50.83 0.76
N ARG A 104 -23.06 51.01 1.57
CA ARG A 104 -23.86 52.24 1.67
C ARG A 104 -23.28 53.05 2.83
N ARG A 105 -22.41 54.02 2.54
CA ARG A 105 -22.08 55.15 3.43
C ARG A 105 -21.37 56.25 2.64
N LYS A 106 -22.10 57.32 2.28
CA LYS A 106 -21.74 58.75 2.49
C LYS A 106 -22.64 59.68 1.67
N GLY A 107 -22.92 60.85 2.24
CA GLY A 107 -23.69 61.96 1.67
C GLY A 107 -25.02 62.09 2.41
N SER A 108 -25.06 62.71 3.58
CA SER A 108 -24.99 64.17 3.85
C SER A 108 -26.21 64.93 3.36
#